data_AF-A0A953MPH1-F1
#
_entry.id   AF-A0A953MPH1-F1
#
_cell.length_a   1.000
_cell.length_b   1.000
_cell.length_c   1.000
_cell.angle_alpha   90.00
_cell.angle_beta   90.00
_cell.angle_gamma   90.00
#
_symmetry.space_group_name_H-M   'P 1'
#
loop_
_entity.id
_entity.type
_entity.pdbx_description
1 polymer ?
#
loop_
_entity_poly.entity_id
_entity_poly.type
_entity_poly.pdbx_seq_one_letter_code
_entity_poly.pdbx_strand_id
1 'polypeptide(L)'
;MNKYLWIYPTAYFVLWVLLFEFILPANNILPKPSTVIESVGTLWSEYNLLYNLLSTIGAIYISIFLAYFVVRFFVHVIGRDNHLFHFIFSLEGISRYIPGLVLGIFLIYWFPNSELVEFIFAFLTAFLSFTIKINDELRNIPDEYVNSIRSLGAEEFFIRKNIIWKILQPGIIKHAFLIHKFLWITLIAFEFIKGGFGIGVIFKKALQYNDLAVIFLTALI
;
A
#
# COMPACT_ATOMS: atom_id res chain seq x y z
N MET A 1 34.05 -0.78 2.76
CA MET A 1 32.93 -1.20 1.90
C MET A 1 33.12 -2.68 1.58
N ASN A 2 32.18 -3.54 1.99
CA ASN A 2 32.39 -4.99 1.98
C ASN A 2 32.43 -5.51 0.53
N LYS A 3 33.59 -5.99 0.04
CA LYS A 3 33.76 -6.42 -1.37
C LYS A 3 32.76 -7.51 -1.79
N TYR A 4 32.28 -8.29 -0.82
CA TYR A 4 31.28 -9.34 -1.02
C TYR A 4 29.88 -8.85 -1.39
N LEU A 5 29.53 -7.57 -1.15
CA LEU A 5 28.22 -7.01 -1.49
C LEU A 5 27.94 -7.06 -3.01
N TRP A 6 28.97 -6.92 -3.84
CA TRP A 6 28.82 -6.90 -5.30
C TRP A 6 29.09 -8.27 -5.94
N ILE A 7 29.91 -9.11 -5.31
CA ILE A 7 30.31 -10.41 -5.86
C ILE A 7 29.11 -11.35 -5.98
N TYR A 8 28.26 -11.45 -4.95
CA TYR A 8 27.14 -12.39 -4.96
C TYR A 8 26.05 -12.03 -5.99
N PRO A 9 25.54 -10.78 -6.07
CA PRO A 9 24.57 -10.40 -7.09
C PRO A 9 25.10 -10.60 -8.52
N THR A 10 26.36 -10.24 -8.77
CA THR A 10 26.99 -10.46 -10.08
C THR A 10 27.11 -11.95 -10.38
N ALA A 11 27.50 -12.78 -9.41
CA ALA A 11 27.55 -14.23 -9.59
C ALA A 11 26.18 -14.81 -9.94
N TYR A 12 25.10 -14.40 -9.24
CA TYR A 12 23.73 -14.83 -9.56
C TYR A 12 23.30 -14.38 -10.96
N PHE A 13 23.63 -13.14 -11.36
CA PHE A 13 23.32 -12.63 -12.69
C PHE A 13 24.03 -13.43 -13.78
N VAL A 14 25.34 -13.69 -13.62
CA VAL A 14 26.11 -14.51 -14.57
C VAL A 14 25.56 -15.94 -14.62
N LEU A 15 25.21 -16.53 -13.48
CA LEU A 15 24.57 -17.85 -13.43
C LEU A 15 23.24 -17.88 -14.19
N TRP A 16 22.41 -16.85 -14.01
CA TRP A 16 21.14 -16.72 -14.73
C TRP A 16 21.37 -16.63 -16.24
N VAL A 17 22.31 -15.78 -16.69
CA VAL A 17 22.64 -15.68 -18.12
C VAL A 17 23.15 -17.01 -18.67
N LEU A 18 24.12 -17.65 -18.00
CA LEU A 18 24.68 -18.91 -18.46
C LEU A 18 23.64 -20.03 -18.53
N LEU A 19 22.82 -20.19 -17.49
CA LEU A 19 21.83 -21.24 -17.41
C LEU A 19 20.70 -21.04 -18.42
N PHE A 20 20.11 -19.85 -18.48
CA PHE A 20 18.86 -19.66 -19.21
C PHE A 20 19.06 -19.19 -20.66
N GLU A 21 20.19 -18.55 -20.98
CA GLU A 21 20.51 -18.20 -22.37
C GLU A 21 21.06 -19.42 -23.15
N PHE A 22 21.96 -20.20 -22.54
CA PHE A 22 22.74 -21.22 -23.25
C PHE A 22 22.38 -22.66 -22.90
N ILE A 23 22.14 -22.99 -21.62
CA ILE A 23 22.01 -24.39 -21.17
C ILE A 23 20.55 -24.86 -21.24
N LEU A 24 19.60 -24.04 -20.79
CA LEU A 24 18.17 -24.32 -20.69
C LEU A 24 17.33 -23.27 -21.42
N PRO A 25 17.54 -23.06 -22.73
CA PRO A 25 16.84 -22.02 -23.48
C PRO A 25 15.32 -22.25 -23.59
N ALA A 26 14.86 -23.50 -23.57
CA ALA A 26 13.44 -23.84 -23.53
C ALA A 26 13.07 -24.28 -22.11
N ASN A 27 12.45 -23.40 -21.34
CA ASN A 27 12.04 -23.67 -19.97
C ASN A 27 10.81 -22.82 -19.59
N ASN A 28 10.10 -23.23 -18.53
CA ASN A 28 8.94 -22.50 -17.99
C ASN A 28 9.23 -21.94 -16.58
N ILE A 29 10.51 -21.75 -16.23
CA ILE A 29 10.95 -21.36 -14.89
C ILE A 29 11.37 -19.88 -14.90
N LEU A 30 12.31 -19.51 -15.76
CA LEU A 30 12.79 -18.14 -15.91
C LEU A 30 12.98 -17.77 -17.39
N PRO A 31 12.62 -16.54 -17.77
CA PRO A 31 12.81 -16.07 -19.13
C PRO A 31 14.30 -15.89 -19.45
N LYS A 32 14.62 -15.97 -20.73
CA LYS A 32 15.97 -15.65 -21.22
C LYS A 32 16.25 -14.16 -21.02
N PRO A 33 17.47 -13.78 -20.62
CA PRO A 33 17.88 -12.38 -20.57
C PRO A 33 17.63 -11.61 -21.87
N SER A 34 17.89 -12.23 -23.03
CA SER A 34 17.61 -11.62 -24.34
C SER A 34 16.12 -11.29 -24.52
N THR A 35 15.24 -12.25 -24.26
CA THR A 35 13.78 -12.07 -24.33
C THR A 35 13.29 -11.01 -23.34
N VAL A 36 13.87 -10.94 -22.13
CA VAL A 36 13.54 -9.88 -21.16
C VAL A 36 13.84 -8.49 -21.73
N ILE A 37 14.95 -8.31 -22.45
CA ILE A 37 15.29 -7.02 -23.07
C ILE A 37 14.33 -6.69 -24.22
N GLU A 38 14.00 -7.67 -25.05
CA GLU A 38 13.07 -7.52 -26.17
C GLU A 38 11.64 -7.17 -25.68
N SER A 39 11.20 -7.80 -24.59
CA SER A 39 9.87 -7.59 -23.99
C SER A 39 9.69 -6.22 -23.34
N VAL A 40 10.74 -5.41 -23.17
CA VAL A 40 10.59 -4.03 -22.63
C VAL A 40 9.69 -3.19 -23.53
N GLY A 41 9.85 -3.31 -24.85
CA GLY A 41 9.01 -2.61 -25.82
C GLY A 41 7.55 -3.06 -25.73
N THR A 42 7.34 -4.37 -25.71
CA THR A 42 6.02 -5.02 -25.57
C THR A 42 5.32 -4.60 -24.27
N LEU A 43 6.03 -4.59 -23.14
CA LEU A 43 5.49 -4.15 -21.87
C LEU A 43 5.00 -2.70 -21.92
N TRP A 44 5.77 -1.82 -22.58
CA TRP A 44 5.41 -0.42 -22.71
C TRP A 44 4.19 -0.20 -23.59
N SER A 45 4.18 -0.78 -24.80
CA SER A 45 3.14 -0.54 -25.82
C SER A 45 1.91 -1.44 -25.66
N GLU A 46 2.10 -2.76 -25.62
CA GLU A 46 1.01 -3.73 -25.67
C GLU A 46 0.32 -3.89 -24.31
N TYR A 47 1.11 -3.91 -23.24
CA TYR A 47 0.58 -3.99 -21.86
C TYR A 47 0.26 -2.62 -21.27
N ASN A 48 0.47 -1.52 -22.00
CA ASN A 48 0.19 -0.16 -21.57
C ASN A 48 0.78 0.16 -20.19
N LEU A 49 2.07 -0.16 -19.98
CA LEU A 49 2.74 -0.04 -18.68
C LEU A 49 2.50 1.30 -18.02
N LEU A 50 2.73 2.41 -18.74
CA LEU A 50 2.65 3.74 -18.17
C LEU A 50 1.27 4.05 -17.58
N TYR A 51 0.21 3.68 -18.30
CA TYR A 51 -1.16 3.93 -17.84
C TYR A 51 -1.49 3.11 -16.58
N ASN A 52 -1.16 1.82 -16.60
CA ASN A 52 -1.39 0.93 -15.47
C ASN A 52 -0.57 1.32 -14.23
N LEU A 53 0.70 1.67 -14.43
CA LEU A 53 1.58 2.17 -13.38
C LEU A 53 1.03 3.45 -12.75
N LEU A 54 0.59 4.41 -13.56
CA LEU A 54 -0.02 5.65 -13.06
C LEU A 54 -1.34 5.40 -12.34
N SER A 55 -2.15 4.43 -12.76
CA SER A 55 -3.37 4.02 -12.05
C SER A 55 -3.03 3.53 -10.65
N THR A 56 -2.12 2.56 -10.53
CA THR A 56 -1.70 2.00 -9.24
C THR A 56 -1.04 3.05 -8.35
N ILE A 57 -0.12 3.86 -8.88
CA ILE A 57 0.51 4.97 -8.15
C ILE A 57 -0.57 5.96 -7.66
N GLY A 58 -1.48 6.37 -8.54
CA GLY A 58 -2.58 7.28 -8.21
C GLY A 58 -3.43 6.72 -7.08
N ALA A 59 -3.87 5.47 -7.20
CA ALA A 59 -4.68 4.79 -6.21
C ALA A 59 -3.99 4.67 -4.85
N ILE A 60 -2.68 4.42 -4.80
CA ILE A 60 -1.93 4.37 -3.53
C ILE A 60 -1.81 5.76 -2.91
N TYR A 61 -1.25 6.72 -3.62
CA TYR A 61 -0.87 8.00 -3.02
C TYR A 61 -2.07 8.91 -2.76
N ILE A 62 -3.06 8.95 -3.65
CA ILE A 62 -4.29 9.73 -3.42
C ILE A 62 -5.03 9.18 -2.21
N SER A 63 -5.12 7.86 -2.08
CA SER A 63 -5.78 7.20 -0.95
C SER A 63 -5.06 7.42 0.37
N ILE A 64 -3.73 7.28 0.42
CA ILE A 64 -2.94 7.56 1.64
C ILE A 64 -3.12 9.02 2.05
N PHE A 65 -3.01 9.95 1.09
CA PHE A 65 -3.16 11.37 1.34
C PHE A 65 -4.55 11.68 1.90
N LEU A 66 -5.60 11.22 1.23
CA LEU A 66 -6.97 11.43 1.65
C LEU A 66 -7.23 10.81 3.03
N ALA A 67 -6.80 9.57 3.27
CA ALA A 67 -6.94 8.90 4.56
C ALA A 67 -6.25 9.67 5.70
N TYR A 68 -5.02 10.16 5.46
CA TYR A 68 -4.30 10.97 6.43
C TYR A 68 -5.07 12.24 6.81
N PHE A 69 -5.61 12.98 5.85
CA PHE A 69 -6.38 14.20 6.12
C PHE A 69 -7.71 13.92 6.81
N VAL A 70 -8.42 12.86 6.42
CA VAL A 70 -9.68 12.45 7.04
C VAL A 70 -9.46 12.05 8.51
N VAL A 71 -8.45 11.22 8.78
CA VAL A 71 -8.11 10.81 10.15
C VAL A 71 -7.63 12.00 10.97
N ARG A 72 -6.79 12.87 10.39
CA ARG A 72 -6.38 14.12 11.03
C ARG A 72 -7.60 14.93 11.45
N PHE A 73 -8.55 15.15 10.53
CA PHE A 73 -9.77 15.89 10.81
C PHE A 73 -10.55 15.27 11.98
N PHE A 74 -10.73 13.95 11.99
CA PHE A 74 -11.40 13.26 13.08
C PHE A 74 -10.73 13.47 14.44
N VAL A 75 -9.40 13.39 14.52
CA VAL A 75 -8.68 13.63 15.79
C VAL A 75 -8.86 15.06 16.32
N HIS A 76 -9.00 16.05 15.44
CA HIS A 76 -9.19 17.45 15.85
C HIS A 76 -10.61 17.69 16.37
N VAL A 77 -11.60 17.19 15.62
CA VAL A 77 -13.02 17.51 15.85
C VAL A 77 -13.63 16.59 16.90
N ILE A 78 -13.29 15.30 16.88
CA ILE A 78 -13.91 14.28 17.72
C ILE A 78 -13.05 14.08 18.97
N GLY A 79 -13.59 14.46 20.14
CA GLY A 79 -12.97 14.20 21.44
C GLY A 79 -12.97 12.72 21.82
N ARG A 80 -12.10 12.33 22.76
CA ARG A 80 -11.92 10.94 23.22
C ARG A 80 -13.20 10.31 23.79
N ASP A 81 -14.06 11.12 24.39
CA ASP A 81 -15.32 10.69 25.01
C ASP A 81 -16.51 10.63 24.02
N ASN A 82 -16.30 10.99 22.76
CA ASN A 82 -17.37 11.03 21.77
C ASN A 82 -17.72 9.61 21.29
N HIS A 83 -19.01 9.29 21.16
CA HIS A 83 -19.46 8.00 20.62
C HIS A 83 -18.88 7.67 19.23
N LEU A 84 -18.71 8.67 18.36
CA LEU A 84 -18.08 8.48 17.05
C LEU A 84 -16.62 8.07 17.17
N PHE A 85 -15.90 8.56 18.19
CA PHE A 85 -14.53 8.11 18.48
C PHE A 85 -14.57 6.62 18.79
N HIS A 86 -15.34 6.22 19.80
CA HIS A 86 -15.45 4.80 20.18
C HIS A 86 -15.90 3.91 19.02
N PHE A 87 -16.83 4.37 18.18
CA PHE A 87 -17.27 3.63 16.99
C PHE A 87 -16.13 3.43 15.98
N ILE A 88 -15.45 4.51 15.57
CA ILE A 88 -14.35 4.45 14.59
C ILE A 88 -13.21 3.56 15.10
N PHE A 89 -12.83 3.72 16.36
CA PHE A 89 -11.76 2.94 16.97
C PHE A 89 -12.17 1.49 17.29
N SER A 90 -13.47 1.18 17.41
CA SER A 90 -13.94 -0.21 17.53
C SER A 90 -13.67 -1.05 16.27
N LEU A 91 -13.55 -0.40 15.10
CA LEU A 91 -13.22 -1.06 13.83
C LEU A 91 -11.84 -1.73 13.85
N GLU A 92 -10.94 -1.31 14.74
CA GLU A 92 -9.66 -1.99 14.98
C GLU A 92 -9.88 -3.48 15.28
N GLY A 93 -10.88 -3.80 16.12
CA GLY A 93 -11.20 -5.17 16.47
C GLY A 93 -11.60 -5.99 15.25
N ILE A 94 -12.49 -5.45 14.40
CA ILE A 94 -12.98 -6.11 13.19
C ILE A 94 -11.85 -6.32 12.16
N SER A 95 -11.02 -5.29 11.95
CA SER A 95 -9.93 -5.32 10.97
C SER A 95 -8.85 -6.37 11.27
N ARG A 96 -8.72 -6.79 12.53
CA ARG A 96 -7.81 -7.87 12.94
C ARG A 96 -8.28 -9.26 12.49
N TYR A 97 -9.59 -9.46 12.33
CA TYR A 97 -10.16 -10.77 11.98
C TYR A 97 -10.50 -10.90 10.50
N ILE A 98 -10.70 -9.79 9.78
CA ILE A 98 -11.05 -9.80 8.37
C ILE A 98 -9.80 -9.49 7.54
N PRO A 99 -9.30 -10.44 6.73
CA PRO A 99 -8.18 -10.16 5.83
C PRO A 99 -8.53 -9.02 4.87
N GLY A 100 -7.60 -8.08 4.64
CA GLY A 100 -7.86 -6.91 3.78
C GLY A 100 -8.39 -7.28 2.39
N LEU A 101 -7.87 -8.35 1.77
CA LEU A 101 -8.35 -8.82 0.46
C LEU A 101 -9.81 -9.28 0.46
N VAL A 102 -10.34 -9.78 1.59
CA VAL A 102 -11.75 -10.17 1.69
C VAL A 102 -12.66 -8.94 1.55
N LEU A 103 -12.27 -7.82 2.16
CA LEU A 103 -12.96 -6.53 1.94
C LEU A 103 -12.92 -6.13 0.46
N GLY A 104 -11.79 -6.35 -0.21
CA GLY A 104 -11.66 -6.16 -1.64
C GLY A 104 -12.69 -6.95 -2.46
N ILE A 105 -12.90 -8.23 -2.14
CA ILE A 105 -13.91 -9.06 -2.82
C ILE A 105 -15.32 -8.48 -2.65
N PHE A 106 -15.69 -8.04 -1.45
CA PHE A 106 -16.97 -7.38 -1.23
C PHE A 106 -17.10 -6.08 -2.05
N LEU A 107 -16.05 -5.28 -2.12
CA LEU A 107 -16.05 -4.06 -2.91
C LEU A 107 -16.23 -4.33 -4.41
N ILE A 108 -15.57 -5.36 -4.95
CA ILE A 108 -15.75 -5.78 -6.34
C ILE A 108 -17.21 -6.20 -6.58
N TYR A 109 -17.80 -6.94 -5.63
CA TYR A 109 -19.19 -7.37 -5.74
C TYR A 109 -20.19 -6.19 -5.65
N TRP A 110 -19.97 -5.24 -4.74
CA TRP A 110 -20.85 -4.08 -4.58
C TRP A 110 -20.71 -3.05 -5.72
N PHE A 111 -19.53 -2.98 -6.33
CA PHE A 111 -19.20 -1.98 -7.35
C PHE A 111 -18.56 -2.61 -8.61
N PRO A 112 -19.24 -3.54 -9.30
CA PRO A 112 -18.62 -4.40 -10.31
C PRO A 112 -18.03 -3.66 -11.51
N ASN A 113 -18.58 -2.50 -11.88
CA ASN A 113 -18.19 -1.74 -13.08
C ASN A 113 -17.50 -0.40 -12.75
N SER A 114 -17.10 -0.19 -11.50
CA SER A 114 -16.54 1.09 -11.09
C SER A 114 -15.00 1.07 -11.15
N GLU A 115 -14.43 2.08 -11.80
CA GLU A 115 -12.99 2.29 -11.81
C GLU A 115 -12.48 2.79 -10.45
N LEU A 116 -13.34 3.47 -9.69
CA LEU A 116 -13.02 4.05 -8.38
C LEU A 116 -12.81 3.01 -7.27
N VAL A 117 -13.15 1.74 -7.52
CA VAL A 117 -13.13 0.70 -6.47
C VAL A 117 -11.73 0.46 -5.92
N GLU A 118 -10.70 0.58 -6.75
CA GLU A 118 -9.31 0.44 -6.30
C GLU A 118 -8.91 1.59 -5.35
N PHE A 119 -9.38 2.81 -5.62
CA PHE A 119 -9.21 3.97 -4.75
C PHE A 119 -9.97 3.78 -3.43
N ILE A 120 -11.22 3.29 -3.49
CA ILE A 120 -12.01 2.99 -2.29
C ILE A 120 -11.32 1.92 -1.44
N PHE A 121 -10.83 0.84 -2.07
CA PHE A 121 -10.10 -0.22 -1.40
C PHE A 121 -8.83 0.30 -0.72
N ALA A 122 -7.99 1.04 -1.46
CA ALA A 122 -6.75 1.60 -0.93
C ALA A 122 -7.03 2.63 0.18
N PHE A 123 -8.07 3.47 0.02
CA PHE A 123 -8.48 4.45 1.02
C PHE A 123 -8.96 3.79 2.30
N LEU A 124 -9.87 2.81 2.23
CA LEU A 124 -10.37 2.10 3.41
C LEU A 124 -9.24 1.39 4.15
N THR A 125 -8.34 0.74 3.40
CA THR A 125 -7.16 0.07 3.95
C THR A 125 -6.25 1.07 4.69
N ALA A 126 -5.93 2.20 4.06
CA ALA A 126 -5.11 3.23 4.67
C ALA A 126 -5.80 3.91 5.87
N PHE A 127 -7.08 4.22 5.75
CA PHE A 127 -7.90 4.85 6.78
C PHE A 127 -7.98 4.00 8.04
N LEU A 128 -8.26 2.70 7.90
CA LEU A 128 -8.27 1.77 9.02
C LEU A 128 -6.88 1.68 9.65
N SER A 129 -5.82 1.53 8.83
CA SER A 129 -4.44 1.45 9.34
C SER A 129 -4.01 2.70 10.12
N PHE A 130 -4.31 3.89 9.61
CA PHE A 130 -4.04 5.15 10.31
C PHE A 130 -4.86 5.29 11.58
N THR A 131 -6.13 4.89 11.56
CA THR A 131 -6.98 4.90 12.76
C THR A 131 -6.38 4.02 13.85
N ILE A 132 -5.99 2.78 13.55
CA ILE A 132 -5.37 1.87 14.52
C ILE A 132 -4.08 2.50 15.07
N LYS A 133 -3.23 3.03 14.19
CA LYS A 133 -1.98 3.67 14.60
C LYS A 133 -2.20 4.84 15.54
N ILE A 134 -3.22 5.66 15.28
CA ILE A 134 -3.56 6.78 16.16
C ILE A 134 -4.06 6.30 17.50
N ASN A 135 -4.85 5.23 17.55
CA ASN A 135 -5.31 4.67 18.82
C ASN A 135 -4.15 4.25 19.70
N ASP A 136 -3.19 3.55 19.11
CA ASP A 136 -1.99 3.08 19.79
C ASP A 136 -1.16 4.25 20.31
N GLU A 137 -0.95 5.29 19.49
CA GLU A 137 -0.23 6.49 19.89
C GLU A 137 -0.96 7.29 20.98
N LEU A 138 -2.29 7.40 20.90
CA LEU A 138 -3.11 8.07 21.91
C LEU A 138 -3.06 7.35 23.27
N ARG A 139 -3.04 6.01 23.28
CA ARG A 139 -2.92 5.21 24.50
C ARG A 139 -1.56 5.39 25.20
N ASN A 140 -0.53 5.81 24.47
CA ASN A 140 0.80 6.05 25.02
C ASN A 140 0.96 7.44 25.64
N ILE A 141 -0.02 8.34 25.49
CA ILE A 141 0.01 9.68 26.10
C ILE A 141 -0.53 9.56 27.54
N PRO A 142 0.27 9.85 28.58
CA PRO A 142 -0.21 9.82 29.96
C PRO A 142 -1.32 10.86 30.19
N ASP A 143 -2.38 10.47 30.90
CA ASP A 143 -3.50 11.38 31.17
C ASP A 143 -3.05 12.58 32.03
N GLU A 144 -2.02 12.43 32.87
CA GLU A 144 -1.42 13.52 33.66
C GLU A 144 -0.86 14.64 32.79
N TYR A 145 -0.33 14.30 31.60
CA TYR A 145 0.20 15.28 30.66
C TYR A 145 -0.92 16.20 30.15
N VAL A 146 -2.06 15.62 29.77
CA VAL A 146 -3.24 16.37 29.32
C VAL A 146 -3.86 17.16 30.48
N ASN A 147 -3.98 16.55 31.67
CA ASN A 147 -4.54 17.19 32.86
C ASN A 147 -3.73 18.41 33.30
N SER A 148 -2.39 18.33 33.24
CA SER A 148 -1.51 19.46 33.60
C SER A 148 -1.75 20.68 32.70
N ILE A 149 -1.96 20.45 31.40
CA ILE A 149 -2.23 21.52 30.44
C ILE A 149 -3.65 22.09 30.64
N ARG A 150 -4.61 21.23 30.96
CA ARG A 150 -5.98 21.65 31.31
C ARG A 150 -5.99 22.55 32.56
N SER A 151 -5.16 22.25 33.56
CA SER A 151 -5.00 23.10 34.76
C SER A 151 -4.42 24.49 34.47
N LEU A 152 -3.74 24.69 33.34
CA LEU A 152 -3.29 26.00 32.87
C LEU A 152 -4.39 26.80 32.13
N GLY A 153 -5.62 26.28 32.07
CA GLY A 153 -6.77 26.96 31.46
C GLY A 153 -6.89 26.76 29.94
N ALA A 154 -6.16 25.80 29.35
CA ALA A 154 -6.25 25.51 27.93
C ALA A 154 -7.58 24.81 27.58
N GLU A 155 -8.22 25.27 26.49
CA GLU A 155 -9.44 24.66 25.96
C GLU A 155 -9.17 23.28 25.32
N GLU A 156 -10.12 22.35 25.45
CA GLU A 156 -10.07 21.01 24.86
C GLU A 156 -9.74 20.99 23.36
N PHE A 157 -10.32 21.89 22.57
CA PHE A 157 -10.02 21.98 21.14
C PHE A 157 -8.57 22.43 20.88
N PHE A 158 -8.07 23.37 21.69
CA PHE A 158 -6.68 23.82 21.63
C PHE A 158 -5.72 22.67 21.96
N ILE A 159 -6.01 21.90 23.02
CA ILE A 159 -5.20 20.75 23.42
C ILE A 159 -5.15 19.72 22.29
N ARG A 160 -6.29 19.31 21.72
CA ARG A 160 -6.33 18.33 20.62
C ARG A 160 -5.55 18.78 19.38
N LYS A 161 -5.82 20.00 18.91
CA LYS A 161 -5.25 20.53 17.67
C LYS A 161 -3.77 20.88 17.77
N ASN A 162 -3.35 21.52 18.85
CA ASN A 162 -2.01 22.12 18.93
C ASN A 162 -1.01 21.28 19.72
N ILE A 163 -1.48 20.32 20.51
CA ILE A 163 -0.62 19.56 21.42
C ILE A 163 -0.69 18.08 21.05
N ILE A 164 -1.87 17.46 21.19
CA ILE A 164 -2.04 16.03 20.90
C ILE A 164 -1.63 15.73 19.45
N TRP A 165 -2.16 16.48 18.47
CA TRP A 165 -1.78 16.25 17.08
C TRP A 165 -0.26 16.36 16.83
N LYS A 166 0.43 17.32 17.46
CA LYS A 166 1.88 17.47 17.30
C LYS A 166 2.65 16.29 17.90
N ILE A 167 2.15 15.69 18.96
CA ILE A 167 2.72 14.49 19.57
C ILE A 167 2.53 13.29 18.63
N LEU A 168 1.34 13.12 18.06
CA LEU A 168 1.01 12.00 17.19
C LEU A 168 1.68 12.09 15.80
N GLN A 169 1.86 13.29 15.28
CA GLN A 169 2.23 13.54 13.88
C GLN A 169 3.51 12.80 13.42
N PRO A 170 4.64 12.78 14.16
CA PRO A 170 5.83 12.05 13.74
C PRO A 170 5.59 10.55 13.60
N GLY A 171 4.84 9.96 14.53
CA GLY A 171 4.47 8.54 14.51
C GLY A 171 3.59 8.19 13.32
N ILE A 172 2.60 9.05 13.01
CA ILE A 172 1.71 8.89 11.86
C ILE A 172 2.48 9.00 10.54
N ILE A 173 3.37 10.00 10.40
CA ILE A 173 4.18 10.18 9.18
C ILE A 173 5.11 8.98 8.98
N LYS A 174 5.74 8.48 10.04
CA LYS A 174 6.56 7.26 9.95
C LYS A 174 5.73 6.05 9.53
N HIS A 175 4.51 5.93 10.06
CA HIS A 175 3.57 4.87 9.69
C HIS A 175 3.10 4.95 8.23
N ALA A 176 3.08 6.15 7.64
CA ALA A 176 2.75 6.34 6.22
C ALA A 176 3.66 5.50 5.29
N PHE A 177 4.92 5.28 5.66
CA PHE A 177 5.84 4.41 4.91
C PHE A 177 5.49 2.92 5.03
N LEU A 178 4.96 2.50 6.19
CA LEU A 178 4.53 1.11 6.39
C LEU A 178 3.27 0.82 5.56
N ILE A 179 2.29 1.72 5.60
CA ILE A 179 1.06 1.57 4.80
C ILE A 179 1.34 1.69 3.30
N HIS A 180 2.29 2.53 2.88
CA HIS A 180 2.74 2.58 1.49
C HIS A 180 3.23 1.22 0.99
N LYS A 181 4.13 0.56 1.73
CA LYS A 181 4.63 -0.78 1.37
C LYS A 181 3.52 -1.83 1.35
N PHE A 182 2.61 -1.75 2.32
CA PHE A 182 1.48 -2.67 2.42
C PHE A 182 0.50 -2.52 1.25
N LEU A 183 0.21 -1.28 0.84
CA LEU A 183 -0.68 -1.00 -0.27
C LEU A 183 -0.11 -1.46 -1.60
N TRP A 184 1.19 -1.34 -1.86
CA TRP A 184 1.79 -1.92 -3.07
C TRP A 184 1.47 -3.42 -3.22
N ILE A 185 1.65 -4.20 -2.16
CA ILE A 185 1.42 -5.65 -2.20
C ILE A 185 -0.08 -5.96 -2.35
N THR A 186 -0.91 -5.34 -1.51
CA THR A 186 -2.33 -5.66 -1.44
C THR A 186 -3.14 -5.10 -2.61
N LEU A 187 -2.78 -3.92 -3.11
CA LEU A 187 -3.45 -3.30 -4.25
C LEU A 187 -3.11 -4.03 -5.55
N ILE A 188 -1.86 -4.43 -5.77
CA ILE A 188 -1.50 -5.25 -6.95
C ILE A 188 -2.29 -6.57 -6.94
N ALA A 189 -2.40 -7.23 -5.78
CA ALA A 189 -3.23 -8.43 -5.64
C ALA A 189 -4.72 -8.15 -5.90
N PHE A 190 -5.22 -7.01 -5.42
CA PHE A 190 -6.61 -6.58 -5.66
C PHE A 190 -6.88 -6.32 -7.15
N GLU A 191 -6.02 -5.57 -7.83
CA GLU A 191 -6.09 -5.27 -9.27
C GLU A 191 -6.03 -6.55 -10.11
N PHE A 192 -5.18 -7.52 -9.71
CA PHE A 192 -5.10 -8.83 -10.35
C PHE A 192 -6.44 -9.57 -10.33
N ILE A 193 -7.15 -9.53 -9.19
CA ILE A 193 -8.47 -10.16 -9.06
C ILE A 193 -9.53 -9.36 -9.82
N LYS A 194 -9.66 -8.06 -9.51
CA LYS A 194 -10.66 -7.12 -10.08
C LYS A 194 -10.60 -7.07 -11.61
N GLY A 195 -9.39 -6.97 -12.19
CA GLY A 195 -9.21 -6.56 -13.58
C GLY A 195 -9.38 -5.03 -13.77
N GLY A 196 -9.47 -4.58 -15.02
CA GLY A 196 -9.52 -3.16 -15.36
C GLY A 196 -8.12 -2.59 -15.62
N PHE A 197 -7.69 -1.65 -14.78
CA PHE A 197 -6.39 -0.99 -14.86
C PHE A 197 -5.54 -1.28 -13.62
N GLY A 198 -4.23 -1.12 -13.76
CA GLY A 198 -3.25 -1.31 -12.69
C GLY A 198 -2.17 -2.34 -13.01
N ILE A 199 -1.07 -2.32 -12.26
CA ILE A 199 0.04 -3.26 -12.43
C ILE A 199 -0.43 -4.71 -12.21
N GLY A 200 -1.35 -4.95 -11.27
CA GLY A 200 -1.93 -6.28 -11.07
C GLY A 200 -2.60 -6.84 -12.32
N VAL A 201 -3.14 -5.98 -13.18
CA VAL A 201 -3.74 -6.40 -14.46
C VAL A 201 -2.68 -6.80 -15.48
N ILE A 202 -1.50 -6.16 -15.47
CA ILE A 202 -0.37 -6.58 -16.30
C ILE A 202 0.04 -8.00 -15.93
N PHE A 203 0.21 -8.28 -14.62
CA PHE A 203 0.49 -9.63 -14.15
C PHE A 203 -0.58 -10.64 -14.59
N LYS A 204 -1.86 -10.27 -14.47
CA LYS A 204 -2.98 -11.14 -14.89
C LYS A 204 -2.91 -11.47 -16.38
N LYS A 205 -2.73 -10.46 -17.24
CA LYS A 205 -2.65 -10.64 -18.69
C LYS A 205 -1.42 -11.44 -19.09
N ALA A 206 -0.27 -11.14 -18.51
CA ALA A 206 0.97 -11.85 -18.80
C ALA A 206 0.88 -13.33 -18.40
N LEU A 207 0.23 -13.64 -17.27
CA LEU A 207 -0.07 -15.01 -16.87
C LEU A 207 -1.03 -15.70 -17.85
N GLN A 208 -2.09 -15.03 -18.30
CA GLN A 208 -3.03 -15.57 -19.28
C GLN A 208 -2.38 -15.87 -20.64
N TYR A 209 -1.40 -15.06 -21.04
CA TYR A 209 -0.65 -15.25 -22.29
C TYR A 209 0.59 -16.14 -22.14
N ASN A 210 0.87 -16.65 -20.93
CA ASN A 210 2.10 -17.37 -20.60
C ASN A 210 3.38 -16.58 -20.96
N ASP A 211 3.34 -15.26 -20.86
CA ASP A 211 4.48 -14.38 -21.11
C ASP A 211 5.32 -14.19 -19.83
N LEU A 212 6.24 -15.14 -19.61
CA LEU A 212 7.14 -15.12 -18.46
C LEU A 212 8.09 -13.92 -18.44
N ALA A 213 8.47 -13.39 -19.61
CA ALA A 213 9.37 -12.25 -19.70
C ALA A 213 8.70 -10.98 -19.19
N VAL A 214 7.44 -10.75 -19.56
CA VAL A 214 6.65 -9.63 -19.06
C VAL A 214 6.34 -9.76 -17.57
N ILE A 215 6.03 -10.96 -17.06
CA ILE A 215 5.86 -11.19 -15.61
C ILE A 215 7.14 -10.79 -14.86
N PHE A 216 8.29 -11.25 -15.32
CA PHE A 216 9.57 -10.97 -14.69
C PHE A 216 9.93 -9.48 -14.73
N LEU A 217 9.77 -8.84 -15.89
CA LEU A 217 9.99 -7.39 -16.03
C LEU A 217 9.09 -6.57 -15.12
N THR A 218 7.80 -6.89 -15.06
CA THR A 218 6.83 -6.16 -14.26
C THR A 218 7.17 -6.22 -12.77
N ALA A 219 7.77 -7.33 -12.30
CA ALA A 219 8.21 -7.48 -10.92
C ALA A 219 9.48 -6.68 -10.57
N LEU A 220 10.23 -6.19 -11.56
CA LEU A 220 11.43 -5.38 -11.36
C LEU A 220 11.15 -3.87 -11.29
N ILE A 221 9.93 -3.45 -11.64
CA ILE A 221 9.46 -2.06 -11.62
C ILE A 221 8.87 -1.74 -10.25
#